data_AF-A0A9P4VQL3-F1
#
_entry.id   AF-A0A9P4VQL3-F1
#
_cell.length_a   1.000
_cell.length_b   1.000
_cell.length_c   1.000
_cell.angle_alpha   90.00
_cell.angle_beta   90.00
_cell.angle_gamma   90.00
#
_symmetry.space_group_name_H-M   'P 1'
#
loop_
_entity.id
_entity.type
_entity.pdbx_description
1 polymer ?
#
loop_
_entity_poly.entity_id
_entity_poly.type
_entity_poly.pdbx_seq_one_letter_code
_entity_poly.pdbx_strand_id
1 'polypeptide(L)'
;MSSARTAKVKEPAPYDGKRDELRGFLTQVRIYHKRIGLTDDSERVLDASAYLKGDALEWFEPITRDYLENNKEDQEDETSEIFASFPKFEETLKNVFGEVDE
;
A
#
# COMPACT_ATOMS: atom_id res chain seq x y z
N MET A 1 -25.53 -7.47 29.74
CA MET A 1 -24.35 -6.97 29.01
C MET A 1 -24.33 -7.67 27.65
N SER A 2 -24.59 -6.96 26.56
CA SER A 2 -24.48 -7.56 25.22
C SER A 2 -23.09 -7.25 24.69
N SER A 3 -22.26 -8.29 24.51
CA SER A 3 -20.97 -8.13 23.84
C SER A 3 -21.26 -7.87 22.36
N ALA A 4 -21.04 -6.62 21.92
CA ALA A 4 -21.03 -6.32 20.50
C ALA A 4 -19.91 -7.17 19.89
N ARG A 5 -20.28 -8.13 19.04
CA ARG A 5 -19.31 -8.77 18.15
C ARG A 5 -18.78 -7.67 17.25
N THR A 6 -17.58 -7.15 17.53
CA THR A 6 -16.86 -6.31 16.58
C THR A 6 -16.65 -7.15 15.33
N ALA A 7 -17.45 -6.92 14.29
CA ALA A 7 -17.28 -7.61 13.03
C ALA A 7 -15.86 -7.29 12.53
N LYS A 8 -15.02 -8.32 12.36
CA LYS A 8 -13.68 -8.15 11.79
C LYS A 8 -13.82 -7.38 10.48
N VAL A 9 -13.03 -6.31 10.33
CA VAL A 9 -12.96 -5.56 9.08
C VAL A 9 -12.37 -6.50 8.03
N LYS A 10 -12.97 -6.55 6.83
CA LYS A 10 -12.44 -7.36 5.74
C LYS A 10 -11.15 -6.71 5.23
N GLU A 11 -10.06 -7.46 5.25
CA GLU A 11 -8.76 -7.09 4.68
C GLU A 11 -8.78 -7.08 3.14
N PRO A 12 -7.93 -6.27 2.48
CA PRO A 12 -7.72 -6.31 1.04
C PRO A 12 -7.30 -7.69 0.53
N ALA A 13 -7.72 -8.03 -0.68
CA ALA A 13 -7.17 -9.19 -1.38
C ALA A 13 -5.72 -8.95 -1.80
N PRO A 14 -4.83 -9.96 -1.76
CA PRO A 14 -3.46 -9.81 -2.23
C PRO A 14 -3.37 -9.47 -3.71
N TYR A 15 -2.46 -8.57 -4.09
CA TYR A 15 -2.27 -8.06 -5.45
C TYR A 15 -0.94 -8.51 -6.06
N ASP A 16 -0.97 -9.12 -7.25
CA ASP A 16 0.22 -9.66 -7.92
C ASP A 16 0.83 -8.77 -9.01
N GLY A 17 0.27 -7.59 -9.27
CA GLY A 17 0.72 -6.70 -10.36
C GLY A 17 -0.18 -6.73 -11.59
N LYS A 18 -1.26 -7.51 -11.60
CA LYS A 18 -2.21 -7.52 -12.72
C LYS A 18 -2.96 -6.21 -12.88
N ARG A 19 -2.77 -5.60 -14.04
CA ARG A 19 -3.37 -4.33 -14.42
C ARG A 19 -4.89 -4.23 -14.19
N ASP A 20 -5.66 -5.25 -14.57
CA ASP A 20 -7.13 -5.27 -14.44
C ASP A 20 -7.61 -5.39 -12.97
N GLU A 21 -6.73 -5.83 -12.06
CA GLU A 21 -7.01 -5.95 -10.64
C GLU A 21 -6.61 -4.69 -9.83
N LEU A 22 -5.71 -3.84 -10.36
CA LEU A 22 -5.12 -2.70 -9.63
C LEU A 22 -6.17 -1.74 -9.04
N ARG A 23 -7.16 -1.34 -9.83
CA ARG A 23 -8.23 -0.44 -9.36
C ARG A 23 -9.02 -1.05 -8.20
N GLY A 24 -9.30 -2.36 -8.30
CA GLY A 24 -10.02 -3.12 -7.28
C GLY A 24 -9.21 -3.25 -5.99
N PHE A 25 -7.90 -3.48 -6.11
CA PHE A 25 -6.96 -3.51 -5.00
C PHE A 25 -6.91 -2.18 -4.25
N LEU A 26 -6.60 -1.07 -4.94
CA LEU A 26 -6.51 0.27 -4.33
C LEU A 26 -7.81 0.69 -3.63
N THR A 27 -8.97 0.33 -4.22
CA THR A 27 -10.27 0.60 -3.61
C THR A 27 -10.45 -0.16 -2.29
N GLN A 28 -10.04 -1.43 -2.23
CA GLN A 28 -10.13 -2.24 -1.01
C GLN A 28 -9.23 -1.70 0.10
N VAL A 29 -7.98 -1.30 -0.23
CA VAL A 29 -7.04 -0.69 0.72
C VAL A 29 -7.62 0.59 1.33
N ARG A 30 -8.15 1.50 0.51
CA ARG A 30 -8.78 2.76 1.00
C ARG A 30 -9.96 2.48 1.94
N ILE A 31 -10.80 1.50 1.61
CA ILE A 31 -11.93 1.10 2.46
C ILE A 31 -11.41 0.54 3.78
N TYR A 32 -10.38 -0.32 3.73
CA TYR A 32 -9.78 -0.93 4.91
C TYR A 32 -9.20 0.14 5.85
N HIS A 33 -8.30 0.99 5.36
CA HIS A 33 -7.71 2.11 6.12
C HIS A 33 -8.77 2.99 6.77
N LYS A 34 -9.81 3.37 6.01
CA LYS A 34 -10.93 4.17 6.55
C LYS A 34 -11.67 3.45 7.68
N ARG A 35 -11.83 2.13 7.62
CA ARG A 35 -12.54 1.35 8.63
C ARG A 35 -11.72 1.11 9.90
N ILE A 36 -10.40 1.05 9.78
CA ILE A 36 -9.50 0.89 10.93
C ILE A 36 -8.99 2.23 11.50
N GLY A 37 -9.27 3.33 10.80
CA GLY A 37 -8.85 4.68 11.23
C GLY A 37 -7.36 4.97 10.97
N LEU A 38 -6.74 4.27 10.01
CA LEU A 38 -5.34 4.48 9.65
C LEU A 38 -5.22 5.72 8.77
N THR A 39 -4.51 6.74 9.28
CA THR A 39 -4.41 8.05 8.63
C THR A 39 -2.99 8.50 8.33
N ASP A 40 -1.98 7.95 9.01
CA ASP A 40 -0.58 8.29 8.71
C ASP A 40 -0.19 7.72 7.35
N ASP A 41 0.35 8.55 6.47
CA ASP A 41 0.59 8.13 5.09
C ASP A 41 1.67 7.06 4.99
N SER A 42 2.72 7.13 5.81
CA SER A 42 3.79 6.13 5.79
C SER A 42 3.31 4.78 6.33
N GLU A 43 2.52 4.78 7.40
CA GLU A 43 1.87 3.57 7.92
C GLU A 43 0.89 2.98 6.91
N ARG A 44 0.18 3.81 6.14
CA ARG A 44 -0.73 3.35 5.08
C ARG A 44 0.02 2.71 3.92
N VAL A 45 1.19 3.23 3.55
CA VAL A 45 2.07 2.60 2.54
C VAL A 45 2.57 1.24 3.05
N LEU A 46 3.03 1.15 4.30
CA LEU A 46 3.43 -0.12 4.92
C LEU A 46 2.29 -1.15 4.97
N ASP A 47 1.10 -0.76 5.41
CA ASP A 47 -0.03 -1.68 5.48
C ASP A 47 -0.46 -2.14 4.07
N ALA A 48 -0.49 -1.22 3.10
CA ALA A 48 -0.82 -1.58 1.72
C ALA A 48 0.23 -2.52 1.10
N SER A 49 1.52 -2.30 1.38
CA SER A 49 2.60 -3.13 0.83
C SER A 49 2.56 -4.57 1.34
N ALA A 50 2.04 -4.80 2.56
CA ALA A 50 1.84 -6.14 3.12
C ALA A 50 0.86 -7.01 2.33
N TYR A 51 0.02 -6.42 1.47
CA TYR A 51 -0.89 -7.13 0.58
C TYR A 51 -0.33 -7.33 -0.84
N LEU A 52 0.88 -6.86 -1.13
CA LEU A 52 1.54 -7.15 -2.41
C LEU A 52 2.07 -8.60 -2.41
N LYS A 53 2.05 -9.23 -3.58
CA LYS A 53 2.63 -10.56 -3.86
C LYS A 53 3.18 -10.59 -5.28
N GLY A 54 3.84 -11.68 -5.66
CA GLY A 54 4.34 -11.88 -7.03
C GLY A 54 5.19 -10.70 -7.52
N ASP A 55 5.01 -10.31 -8.77
CA ASP A 55 5.77 -9.25 -9.44
C ASP A 55 5.64 -7.90 -8.71
N ALA A 56 4.47 -7.61 -8.14
CA ALA A 56 4.26 -6.39 -7.35
C ALA A 56 5.07 -6.35 -6.05
N LEU A 57 5.19 -7.49 -5.37
CA LEU A 57 6.05 -7.59 -4.19
C LEU A 57 7.52 -7.57 -4.59
N GLU A 58 7.92 -8.29 -5.64
CA GLU A 58 9.30 -8.32 -6.11
C GLU A 58 9.82 -6.91 -6.44
N TRP A 59 8.97 -6.07 -7.04
CA TRP A 59 9.29 -4.68 -7.31
C TRP A 59 9.35 -3.80 -6.05
N PHE A 60 8.40 -3.95 -5.11
CA PHE A 60 8.27 -3.03 -3.98
C PHE A 60 9.02 -3.44 -2.71
N GLU A 61 9.43 -4.70 -2.62
CA GLU A 61 10.20 -5.24 -1.49
C GLU A 61 11.49 -4.46 -1.20
N PRO A 62 12.36 -4.14 -2.17
CA PRO A 62 13.58 -3.37 -1.88
C PRO A 62 13.28 -1.98 -1.34
N ILE A 63 12.24 -1.29 -1.85
CA ILE A 63 11.79 0.03 -1.37
C ILE A 63 11.26 -0.08 0.07
N THR A 64 10.46 -1.11 0.36
CA THR A 64 9.92 -1.34 1.71
C THR A 64 11.03 -1.69 2.70
N ARG A 65 12.01 -2.50 2.28
CA ARG A 65 13.16 -2.87 3.11
C ARG A 65 14.02 -1.66 3.44
N ASP A 66 14.32 -0.81 2.45
CA ASP A 66 15.05 0.44 2.66
C ASP A 66 14.37 1.33 3.70
N TYR A 67 13.04 1.50 3.60
CA TYR A 67 12.28 2.28 4.58
C TYR A 67 12.36 1.71 6.01
N LEU A 68 12.34 0.39 6.15
CA LEU A 68 12.33 -0.28 7.46
C LEU A 68 13.71 -0.39 8.11
N GLU A 69 14.77 -0.48 7.32
CA GLU A 69 16.13 -0.74 7.79
C GLU A 69 16.97 0.53 7.95
N ASN A 70 16.60 1.62 7.28
CA ASN A 70 17.36 2.88 7.28
C ASN A 70 16.60 4.04 7.94
N ASN A 71 17.36 4.94 8.56
CA ASN A 71 16.81 6.22 9.01
C ASN A 71 16.46 7.09 7.81
N LYS A 72 15.58 8.08 8.01
CA LYS A 72 15.08 8.93 6.92
C LYS A 72 16.19 9.62 6.11
N GLU A 73 17.29 9.99 6.75
CA GLU A 73 18.46 10.62 6.12
C GLU A 73 19.32 9.67 5.27
N ASP A 74 19.18 8.35 5.48
CA ASP A 74 19.96 7.31 4.83
C ASP A 74 19.13 6.52 3.79
N GLN A 75 17.81 6.75 3.73
CA GLN A 75 16.90 6.15 2.75
C GLN A 75 17.18 6.68 1.34
N GLU A 76 16.91 5.87 0.33
CA GLU A 76 16.94 6.32 -1.06
C GLU A 76 15.88 7.41 -1.30
N ASP A 77 16.16 8.33 -2.23
CA ASP A 77 15.24 9.42 -2.57
C ASP A 77 13.87 8.87 -2.99
N GLU A 78 13.83 7.79 -3.79
CA GLU A 78 12.60 7.14 -4.23
C GLU A 78 11.80 6.59 -3.04
N THR A 79 12.46 5.93 -2.09
CA THR A 79 11.81 5.44 -0.86
C THR A 79 11.18 6.58 -0.08
N SER A 80 11.96 7.63 0.17
CA SER A 80 11.49 8.82 0.90
C SER A 80 10.30 9.47 0.22
N GLU A 81 10.32 9.59 -1.11
CA GLU A 81 9.21 10.16 -1.88
C GLU A 81 7.95 9.30 -1.82
N ILE A 82 8.07 7.99 -2.00
CA ILE A 82 6.93 7.06 -1.99
C ILE A 82 6.27 7.02 -0.61
N PHE A 83 7.07 6.95 0.47
CA PHE A 83 6.55 6.88 1.84
C PHE A 83 6.09 8.23 2.39
N ALA A 84 6.41 9.35 1.74
CA ALA A 84 5.94 10.67 2.14
C ALA A 84 4.43 10.88 1.94
N SER A 85 3.77 10.09 1.09
CA SER A 85 2.38 10.30 0.71
C SER A 85 1.74 9.04 0.17
N PHE A 86 0.61 8.62 0.77
CA PHE A 86 -0.13 7.47 0.25
C PHE A 86 -0.62 7.69 -1.19
N PRO A 87 -1.11 8.88 -1.59
CA PRO A 87 -1.35 9.19 -3.00
C PRO A 87 -0.14 8.97 -3.93
N LYS A 88 1.09 9.27 -3.47
CA LYS A 88 2.32 9.05 -4.26
C LYS A 88 2.59 7.56 -4.46
N PHE A 89 2.37 6.75 -3.44
CA PHE A 89 2.40 5.29 -3.58
C PHE A 89 1.38 4.78 -4.61
N GLU A 90 0.13 5.28 -4.57
CA GLU A 90 -0.89 4.87 -5.54
C GLU A 90 -0.54 5.28 -6.98
N GLU A 91 0.00 6.48 -7.16
CA GLU A 91 0.52 6.96 -8.45
C GLU A 91 1.64 6.05 -8.96
N THR A 92 2.59 5.69 -8.09
CA THR A 92 3.72 4.84 -8.45
C THR A 92 3.26 3.45 -8.88
N LEU A 93 2.31 2.84 -8.16
CA LEU A 93 1.71 1.56 -8.58
C LEU A 93 0.99 1.66 -9.92
N LYS A 94 0.31 2.78 -10.21
CA LYS A 94 -0.32 3.00 -11.52
C LYS A 94 0.70 3.19 -12.64
N ASN A 95 1.83 3.85 -12.37
CA ASN A 95 2.88 4.03 -13.37
C ASN A 95 3.57 2.70 -13.71
N VAL A 96 3.72 1.80 -12.73
CA VAL A 96 4.40 0.51 -12.92
C VAL A 96 3.46 -0.58 -13.46
N PHE A 97 2.24 -0.68 -12.94
CA PHE A 97 1.31 -1.77 -13.25
C PHE A 97 -0.01 -1.33 -13.92
N GLY A 98 -0.27 -0.02 -13.98
CA GLY A 98 -1.45 0.57 -14.62
C GLY A 98 -1.18 0.98 -16.07
N GLU A 99 -2.19 1.56 -16.72
CA GLU A 99 -2.01 2.19 -18.02
C GLU A 99 -1.59 3.66 -17.80
N VAL A 100 -0.54 4.09 -18.50
CA VAL A 100 -0.25 5.51 -18.71
C VAL A 100 -1.26 5.98 -19.77
N ASP A 101 -2.49 6.29 -19.35
CA ASP A 101 -3.45 7.21 -19.99
C ASP A 101 -4.82 7.13 -19.29
N GLU A 102 -5.13 8.14 -18.48
CA GLU A 102 -6.50 8.68 -18.30
C GLU A 102 -6.54 10.09 -18.90
#